data_AF-A0AAV5VHS5-F1
#
_entry.id   AF-A0AAV5VHS5-F1
#
_cell.length_a   1.000
_cell.length_b   1.000
_cell.length_c   1.000
_cell.angle_alpha   90.00
_cell.angle_beta   90.00
_cell.angle_gamma   90.00
#
_symmetry.space_group_name_H-M   'P 1'
#
loop_
_entity.id
_entity.type
_entity.pdbx_description
1 polymer ?
#
loop_
_entity_poly.entity_id
_entity_poly.type
_entity_poly.pdbx_seq_one_letter_code
_entity_poly.pdbx_strand_id
1 'polypeptide(L)'
;LYRNVEDLPTCLDSTRVSLPEKGYINASWLYDQTKFIRQYILTQAPMDSTVEDFWKMCFEHNAMAIVVLCDTKENGQDVSADFW
;
A
#
# COMPACT_ATOMS: atom_id res chain seq x y z
N LEU A 1 8.32 -8.57 9.00
CA LEU A 1 7.78 -7.90 10.20
C LEU A 1 8.07 -6.39 10.19
N TYR A 2 9.26 -5.92 9.77
CA TYR A 2 9.62 -4.48 9.69
C TYR A 2 9.05 -3.65 8.52
N ARG A 3 8.04 -4.16 7.82
CA ARG A 3 7.45 -3.51 6.62
C ARG A 3 6.00 -3.06 6.85
N ASN A 4 5.51 -3.19 8.07
CA ASN A 4 4.17 -2.79 8.46
C ASN A 4 4.28 -1.62 9.44
N VAL A 5 3.33 -0.70 9.36
CA VAL A 5 3.09 0.23 10.48
C VAL A 5 2.74 -0.62 11.71
N GLU A 6 3.29 -0.26 12.87
CA GLU A 6 3.05 -0.99 14.12
C GLU A 6 1.54 -1.13 14.38
N ASP A 7 1.14 -2.27 14.92
CA ASP A 7 -0.24 -2.64 15.25
C ASP A 7 -1.24 -2.75 14.08
N LEU A 8 -0.83 -2.56 12.82
CA LEU A 8 -1.70 -2.82 11.68
C LEU A 8 -1.77 -4.32 11.32
N PRO A 9 -2.95 -4.83 10.93
CA PRO A 9 -3.09 -6.19 10.45
C PRO A 9 -2.31 -6.39 9.14
N THR A 10 -1.76 -7.60 8.97
CA THR A 10 -1.13 -8.01 7.71
C THR A 10 -2.18 -8.41 6.68
N CYS A 11 -1.91 -8.12 5.41
CA CYS A 11 -2.74 -8.58 4.30
C CYS A 11 -2.87 -10.12 4.22
N LEU A 12 -4.06 -10.60 3.85
CA LEU A 12 -4.33 -12.01 3.56
C LEU A 12 -3.55 -12.47 2.32
N ASP A 13 -3.02 -13.69 2.35
CA ASP A 13 -2.26 -14.26 1.23
C ASP A 13 -3.08 -14.34 -0.08
N SER A 14 -4.39 -14.53 0.02
CA SER A 14 -5.29 -14.65 -1.14
C SER A 14 -5.51 -13.33 -1.88
N THR A 15 -5.28 -12.18 -1.23
CA THR A 15 -5.56 -10.86 -1.79
C THR A 15 -4.37 -9.92 -1.79
N ARG A 16 -3.25 -10.29 -1.16
CA ARG A 16 -2.07 -9.42 -1.08
C ARG A 16 -1.48 -9.11 -2.45
N VAL A 17 -0.99 -7.90 -2.60
CA VAL A 17 -0.25 -7.48 -3.80
C VAL A 17 1.14 -8.14 -3.78
N SER A 18 1.55 -8.71 -4.92
CA SER A 18 2.84 -9.36 -5.06
C SER A 18 3.84 -8.40 -5.69
N LEU A 19 4.99 -8.19 -5.03
CA LEU A 19 6.10 -7.46 -5.63
C LEU A 19 7.00 -8.40 -6.45
N PRO A 20 7.76 -7.85 -7.42
CA PRO A 20 8.86 -8.57 -8.04
C PRO A 20 9.83 -9.16 -6.99
N GLU A 21 10.50 -10.26 -7.35
CA GLU A 21 11.52 -10.94 -6.50
C GLU A 21 10.98 -11.53 -5.17
N LYS A 22 9.67 -11.82 -5.09
CA LYS A 22 8.99 -12.35 -3.88
C LYS A 22 9.02 -11.40 -2.67
N GLY A 23 9.14 -10.09 -2.91
CA GLY A 23 9.00 -9.07 -1.88
C GLY A 23 7.58 -9.00 -1.28
N TYR A 24 7.46 -8.39 -0.10
CA TYR A 24 6.18 -8.11 0.55
C TYR A 24 5.98 -6.61 0.72
N ILE A 25 4.79 -6.12 0.36
CA ILE A 25 4.27 -4.82 0.74
C ILE A 25 2.89 -5.02 1.38
N ASN A 26 2.55 -4.21 2.38
CA ASN A 26 1.26 -4.29 3.06
C ASN A 26 0.18 -3.62 2.22
N ALA A 27 -0.21 -4.30 1.14
CA ALA A 27 -1.24 -3.88 0.22
C ALA A 27 -2.10 -5.08 -0.21
N SER A 28 -3.40 -4.85 -0.43
CA SER A 28 -4.36 -5.84 -0.90
C SER A 28 -5.17 -5.34 -2.08
N TRP A 29 -5.47 -6.26 -3.00
CA TRP A 29 -6.46 -6.05 -4.04
C TRP A 29 -7.87 -6.05 -3.45
N LEU A 30 -8.62 -4.99 -3.76
CA LEU A 30 -10.05 -4.89 -3.53
C LEU A 30 -10.78 -4.99 -4.87
N TYR A 31 -11.59 -6.04 -5.00
CA TYR A 31 -12.41 -6.28 -6.18
C TYR A 31 -13.84 -5.83 -5.92
N ASP A 32 -14.37 -4.96 -6.77
CA ASP A 32 -15.79 -4.64 -6.77
C ASP A 32 -16.57 -5.83 -7.35
N GLN A 33 -17.28 -6.57 -6.49
CA GLN A 33 -18.08 -7.73 -6.89
C GLN A 33 -19.21 -7.38 -7.88
N THR A 34 -19.60 -6.11 -7.95
CA THR A 34 -20.66 -5.62 -8.85
C THR A 34 -20.11 -5.12 -10.18
N LYS A 35 -18.81 -4.80 -10.26
CA LYS A 35 -18.16 -4.26 -11.46
C LYS A 35 -16.82 -4.94 -11.70
N PHE A 36 -16.81 -5.83 -12.70
CA PHE A 36 -15.64 -6.63 -13.10
C PHE A 36 -14.36 -5.81 -13.43
N ILE A 37 -14.51 -4.52 -13.71
CA ILE A 37 -13.43 -3.64 -14.21
C ILE A 37 -12.84 -2.75 -13.09
N ARG A 38 -13.49 -2.66 -11.92
CA ARG A 38 -13.01 -1.80 -10.83
C ARG A 38 -12.23 -2.62 -9.81
N GLN A 39 -10.92 -2.52 -9.91
CA GLN A 39 -9.95 -3.07 -8.96
C GLN A 39 -9.25 -1.90 -8.31
N TYR A 40 -9.16 -1.94 -6.98
CA TYR A 40 -8.40 -0.97 -6.20
C TYR A 40 -7.28 -1.69 -5.47
N ILE A 41 -6.18 -0.98 -5.23
CA ILE A 41 -5.16 -1.42 -4.28
C ILE A 41 -5.38 -0.58 -3.02
N LEU A 42 -5.70 -1.25 -1.92
CA LEU A 42 -5.66 -0.65 -0.59
C LEU A 42 -4.31 -0.97 0.03
N THR A 43 -3.61 0.03 0.53
CA THR A 43 -2.28 -0.11 1.14
C THR A 43 -2.21 0.72 2.41
N GLN A 44 -1.32 0.34 3.33
CA GLN A 44 -0.88 1.26 4.37
C GLN A 44 -0.19 2.49 3.76
N ALA A 45 -0.13 3.58 4.53
CA ALA A 45 0.71 4.71 4.19
C ALA A 45 2.19 4.27 4.07
N PRO A 46 2.95 4.77 3.07
CA PRO A 46 4.35 4.45 2.94
C PRO A 46 5.14 4.83 4.20
N MET A 47 5.96 3.93 4.69
CA MET A 47 7.00 4.22 5.67
C MET A 47 8.30 4.57 4.94
N ASP A 48 9.26 5.21 5.61
CA ASP A 48 10.57 5.55 5.03
C ASP A 48 11.26 4.33 4.40
N SER A 49 11.13 3.16 5.04
CA SER A 49 11.71 1.90 4.58
C SER A 49 10.95 1.23 3.42
N THR A 50 9.76 1.72 3.05
CA THR A 50 8.88 1.11 2.04
C THR A 50 8.50 2.06 0.90
N VAL A 51 9.03 3.28 0.85
CA VAL A 51 8.72 4.25 -0.24
C VAL A 51 9.08 3.67 -1.61
N GLU A 52 10.23 3.01 -1.74
CA GLU A 52 10.65 2.39 -3.00
C GLU A 52 9.71 1.25 -3.41
N ASP A 53 9.32 0.41 -2.46
CA ASP A 53 8.41 -0.71 -2.69
C ASP A 53 7.00 -0.23 -3.07
N PHE A 54 6.54 0.88 -2.49
CA PHE A 54 5.30 1.54 -2.86
C PHE A 54 5.32 2.01 -4.31
N TRP A 55 6.39 2.68 -4.73
CA TRP A 55 6.51 3.14 -6.12
C TRP A 55 6.67 2.00 -7.12
N LYS A 56 7.41 0.94 -6.77
CA LYS A 56 7.47 -0.30 -7.57
C LYS A 56 6.08 -0.90 -7.76
N MET A 57 5.29 -1.00 -6.70
CA MET A 57 3.91 -1.48 -6.78
C MET A 57 3.06 -0.63 -7.73
N CYS A 58 3.12 0.70 -7.60
CA CYS A 58 2.38 1.61 -8.47
C CYS A 58 2.76 1.47 -9.94
N PHE A 59 4.07 1.37 -10.22
CA PHE A 59 4.58 1.22 -11.57
C PHE A 59 4.15 -0.11 -12.20
N GLU A 60 4.40 -1.24 -11.53
CA GLU A 60 4.09 -2.58 -12.04
C GLU A 60 2.59 -2.79 -12.29
N HIS A 61 1.74 -2.17 -11.47
CA HIS A 61 0.29 -2.27 -11.60
C HIS A 61 -0.36 -1.13 -12.39
N ASN A 62 0.44 -0.30 -13.06
CA ASN A 62 -0.04 0.82 -13.88
C ASN A 62 -1.02 1.74 -13.13
N ALA A 63 -0.74 2.03 -11.86
CA ALA A 63 -1.56 2.91 -11.05
C ALA A 63 -1.54 4.34 -11.65
N MET A 64 -2.68 4.78 -12.19
CA MET A 64 -2.79 6.11 -12.80
C MET A 64 -3.06 7.23 -11.78
N ALA A 65 -3.56 6.87 -10.60
CA ALA A 65 -3.93 7.81 -9.56
C ALA A 65 -3.66 7.21 -8.18
N ILE A 66 -3.19 8.05 -7.26
CA ILE A 66 -3.02 7.74 -5.85
C ILE A 66 -3.94 8.66 -5.07
N VAL A 67 -4.76 8.09 -4.19
CA VAL A 67 -5.64 8.84 -3.29
C VAL A 67 -5.13 8.63 -1.87
N VAL A 68 -4.68 9.71 -1.25
CA VAL A 68 -4.17 9.72 0.12
C VAL A 68 -5.29 10.22 1.04
N LEU A 69 -5.57 9.47 2.11
CA LEU A 69 -6.66 9.74 3.03
C LEU A 69 -6.19 10.23 4.41
N CYS A 70 -4.87 10.31 4.61
CA CYS A 70 -4.22 10.70 5.86
C CYS A 70 -3.27 11.88 5.62
N ASP A 71 -3.01 12.67 6.66
CA ASP A 71 -1.89 13.60 6.68
C ASP A 71 -0.57 12.85 6.91
N THR A 72 0.58 13.53 6.74
CA THR A 72 1.89 12.93 7.07
C THR A 72 2.12 12.82 8.57
N LYS A 73 1.43 13.64 9.36
CA LYS A 73 1.50 13.66 10.82
C LYS A 73 0.11 13.62 11.44
N GLU A 74 -0.07 12.75 12.41
CA GLU A 74 -1.27 12.72 13.26
C GLU A 74 -0.84 12.73 14.73
N ASN A 75 -1.48 13.56 15.56
CA ASN A 75 -1.17 13.70 16.98
C ASN A 75 0.32 13.97 17.29
N GLY A 76 1.04 14.60 16.37
CA GLY A 76 2.47 14.90 16.50
C GLY A 76 3.41 13.74 16.17
N GLN A 77 2.88 12.60 15.73
CA GLN A 77 3.65 11.44 15.28
C GLN A 77 3.63 11.35 13.75
N ASP A 78 4.74 10.95 13.16
CA ASP A 78 4.83 10.66 11.72
C ASP A 78 4.07 9.36 11.43
N VAL A 79 3.07 9.45 10.55
CA VAL A 79 2.21 8.32 10.14
C VAL A 79 2.38 7.95 8.68
N SER A 80 2.98 8.83 7.89
CA SER A 80 3.39 8.59 6.50
C SER A 80 4.73 9.26 6.24
N ALA A 81 5.61 8.58 5.51
CA ALA A 81 6.77 9.20 4.89
C ALA A 81 6.33 10.26 3.87
N ASP A 82 7.24 11.17 3.56
CA ASP A 82 7.13 11.97 2.34
C ASP A 82 7.54 11.07 1.16
N PHE A 83 6.63 10.89 0.19
CA PHE A 83 6.83 9.99 -0.94
C PHE A 83 6.56 10.65 -2.29
N TRP A 84 6.44 11.99 -2.35
CA TRP A 84 6.24 12.75 -3.58
C TRP A 84 7.52 13.42 -4.11
#